data_AF-A0A7W1D9L7-F1
#
_entry.id   AF-A0A7W1D9L7-F1
#
_cell.length_a   1.000
_cell.length_b   1.000
_cell.length_c   1.000
_cell.angle_alpha   90.00
_cell.angle_beta   90.00
_cell.angle_gamma   90.00
#
_symmetry.space_group_name_H-M   'P 1'
#
loop_
_entity.id
_entity.type
_entity.pdbx_description
1 polymer ?
#
loop_
_entity_poly.entity_id
_entity_poly.type
_entity_poly.pdbx_seq_one_letter_code
_entity_poly.pdbx_strand_id
1 'polypeptide(L)'
;MCGVDNENARAILEDVGFAKIIEAGLGKGTEEYLAFQLHTFPASKTARQIWGNDTITSPQSPALEKPAYQALVAEGLDKCGLTLLANRSVGASFVGTFTSSLIVAELLRITMGECSYEVIDGTLRSLENRNVFVAQKQSSFNAGFTTAG
;
A
#
# COMPACT_ATOMS: atom_id res chain seq x y z
N MET A 1 5.05 11.52 4.52
CA MET A 1 4.07 10.43 4.38
C MET A 1 3.18 10.77 3.20
N CYS A 2 2.94 9.84 2.29
CA CYS A 2 2.05 10.06 1.16
C CYS A 2 1.35 8.76 0.73
N GLY A 3 0.14 8.89 0.22
CA GLY A 3 -0.53 7.86 -0.56
C GLY A 3 -0.86 8.47 -1.92
N VAL A 4 -0.52 7.78 -3.00
CA VAL A 4 -0.82 8.21 -4.36
C VAL A 4 -1.59 7.10 -5.08
N ASP A 5 -2.45 7.52 -6.00
CA ASP A 5 -3.49 6.70 -6.61
C ASP A 5 -3.07 6.03 -7.93
N ASN A 6 -1.88 6.35 -8.44
CA ASN A 6 -1.37 5.81 -9.70
C ASN A 6 0.15 5.55 -9.67
N GLU A 7 0.57 4.58 -10.47
CA GLU A 7 1.95 4.08 -10.53
C GLU A 7 2.92 5.14 -11.04
N ASN A 8 2.51 5.97 -12.01
CA ASN A 8 3.32 7.07 -12.52
C ASN A 8 3.69 8.08 -11.43
N ALA A 9 2.73 8.44 -10.58
CA ALA A 9 2.97 9.30 -9.42
C ALA A 9 3.87 8.60 -8.39
N ARG A 10 3.71 7.27 -8.19
CA ARG A 10 4.60 6.50 -7.30
C ARG A 10 6.04 6.50 -7.80
N ALA A 11 6.24 6.33 -9.10
CA ALA A 11 7.56 6.20 -9.71
C ALA A 11 8.46 7.44 -9.51
N ILE A 12 7.86 8.61 -9.33
CA ILE A 12 8.57 9.90 -9.16
C ILE A 12 8.64 10.37 -7.70
N LEU A 13 8.21 9.57 -6.72
CA LEU A 13 8.15 9.99 -5.32
C LEU A 13 9.49 10.47 -4.77
N GLU A 14 10.58 9.78 -5.11
CA GLU A 14 11.93 10.13 -4.65
C GLU A 14 12.49 11.39 -5.35
N ASP A 15 11.95 11.80 -6.50
CA ASP A 15 12.40 12.98 -7.25
C ASP A 15 12.09 14.30 -6.52
N VAL A 16 11.17 14.28 -5.54
CA VAL A 16 10.74 15.46 -4.79
C VAL A 16 11.81 15.97 -3.81
N GLY A 17 12.80 15.15 -3.48
CA GLY A 17 13.94 15.55 -2.64
C GLY A 17 13.72 15.40 -1.13
N PHE A 18 12.68 14.68 -0.70
CA PHE A 18 12.53 14.33 0.73
C PHE A 18 13.59 13.32 1.16
N ALA A 19 14.23 13.55 2.31
CA ALA A 19 15.26 12.66 2.85
C ALA A 19 14.74 11.27 3.24
N LYS A 20 13.46 11.19 3.64
CA LYS A 20 12.74 9.95 3.96
C LYS A 20 11.31 10.05 3.46
N ILE A 21 10.83 8.99 2.82
CA ILE A 21 9.46 8.88 2.32
C ILE A 21 8.88 7.58 2.88
N ILE A 22 7.71 7.66 3.51
CA ILE A 22 6.90 6.48 3.84
C ILE A 22 5.66 6.57 2.96
N GLU A 23 5.58 5.65 2.01
CA GLU A 23 4.51 5.49 1.04
C GLU A 23 3.61 4.33 1.45
N ALA A 24 2.31 4.49 1.20
CA ALA A 24 1.34 3.44 1.45
C ALA A 24 0.38 3.27 0.27
N GLY A 25 0.15 2.00 -0.07
CA GLY A 25 -0.82 1.55 -1.05
C GLY A 25 -1.92 0.72 -0.41
N LEU A 26 -3.14 0.88 -0.93
CA LEU A 26 -4.28 0.02 -0.64
C LEU A 26 -4.62 -0.76 -1.91
N GLY A 27 -5.02 -2.02 -1.76
CA GLY A 27 -5.35 -2.87 -2.90
C GLY A 27 -6.51 -2.36 -3.73
N LYS A 28 -6.52 -2.73 -5.02
CA LYS A 28 -7.47 -2.21 -6.00
C LYS A 28 -8.52 -3.25 -6.35
N GLY A 29 -9.78 -2.83 -6.37
CA GLY A 29 -10.89 -3.70 -6.79
C GLY A 29 -11.32 -4.69 -5.71
N THR A 30 -12.11 -5.70 -6.11
CA THR A 30 -12.83 -6.60 -5.20
C THR A 30 -11.99 -7.75 -4.66
N GLU A 31 -10.94 -8.15 -5.36
CA GLU A 31 -10.06 -9.25 -4.92
C GLU A 31 -9.05 -8.75 -3.88
N GLU A 32 -8.62 -7.50 -4.01
CA GLU A 32 -7.54 -6.90 -3.22
C GLU A 32 -8.03 -5.89 -2.18
N TYR A 33 -9.34 -5.76 -1.94
CA TYR A 33 -9.89 -4.71 -1.06
C TYR A 33 -9.39 -4.74 0.41
N LEU A 34 -8.76 -5.84 0.83
CA LEU A 34 -8.11 -6.01 2.14
C LEU A 34 -6.57 -5.96 2.08
N ALA A 35 -6.01 -5.81 0.89
CA ALA A 35 -4.58 -5.74 0.69
C ALA A 35 -4.04 -4.35 1.05
N PHE A 36 -2.84 -4.33 1.59
CA PHE A 36 -2.11 -3.12 1.92
C PHE A 36 -0.64 -3.32 1.60
N GLN A 37 0.03 -2.20 1.33
CA GLN A 37 1.45 -2.17 1.08
C GLN A 37 2.04 -0.90 1.71
N LEU A 38 3.23 -1.02 2.28
CA LEU A 38 4.01 0.09 2.81
C LEU A 38 5.41 0.00 2.22
N HIS A 39 5.92 1.12 1.74
CA HIS A 39 7.31 1.28 1.32
C HIS A 39 7.96 2.43 2.07
N THR A 40 9.21 2.24 2.49
CA THR A 40 10.04 3.32 3.04
C THR A 40 11.22 3.56 2.13
N PHE A 41 11.34 4.77 1.60
CA PHE A 41 12.47 5.19 0.77
C PHE A 41 13.40 6.16 1.52
N PRO A 42 14.72 6.16 1.22
CA PRO A 42 15.40 5.25 0.29
C PRO A 42 15.48 3.81 0.81
N ALA A 43 15.46 2.85 -0.11
CA ALA A 43 15.51 1.40 0.12
C ALA A 43 16.43 0.71 -0.90
N SER A 44 16.56 -0.62 -0.83
CA SER A 44 17.34 -1.42 -1.79
C SER A 44 16.85 -1.31 -3.23
N LYS A 45 15.56 -1.03 -3.44
CA LYS A 45 14.96 -0.69 -4.73
C LYS A 45 14.35 0.70 -4.68
N THR A 46 14.58 1.49 -5.72
CA THR A 46 13.99 2.83 -5.86
C THR A 46 12.52 2.75 -6.27
N ALA A 47 11.76 3.79 -5.99
CA ALA A 47 10.37 3.92 -6.40
C ALA A 47 10.24 3.77 -7.93
N ARG A 48 11.19 4.30 -8.71
CA ARG A 48 11.22 4.14 -10.17
C ARG A 48 11.52 2.70 -10.61
N GLN A 49 12.35 1.95 -9.88
CA GLN A 49 12.59 0.53 -10.18
C GLN A 49 11.36 -0.35 -9.87
N ILE A 50 10.55 0.05 -8.89
CA ILE A 50 9.33 -0.67 -8.50
C ILE A 50 8.17 -0.34 -9.45
N TRP A 51 7.94 0.95 -9.71
CA TRP A 51 6.73 1.45 -10.39
C TRP A 51 6.96 2.02 -11.79
N GLY A 52 8.21 2.25 -12.21
CA GLY A 52 8.55 2.92 -13.46
C GLY A 52 8.64 2.03 -14.70
N ASN A 53 8.42 0.72 -14.55
CA ASN A 53 8.33 -0.19 -15.68
C ASN A 53 6.87 -0.34 -16.09
N ASP A 54 6.49 0.25 -17.23
CA ASP A 54 5.17 0.17 -17.90
C ASP A 54 4.70 -1.25 -18.25
N THR A 55 5.38 -2.30 -17.79
CA THR A 55 5.18 -3.69 -18.24
C THR A 55 4.22 -4.50 -17.37
N ILE A 56 3.62 -3.94 -16.32
CA ILE A 56 2.49 -4.60 -15.65
C ILE A 56 1.22 -4.04 -16.26
N THR A 57 0.82 -4.60 -17.39
CA THR A 57 -0.60 -4.62 -17.77
C THR A 57 -1.33 -5.25 -16.58
N SER A 58 -1.87 -4.42 -15.69
CA SER A 58 -2.75 -4.88 -14.61
C SER A 58 -3.80 -5.74 -15.32
N PRO A 59 -3.84 -7.07 -15.08
CA PRO A 59 -4.83 -7.89 -15.75
C PRO A 59 -6.18 -7.32 -15.34
N GLN A 60 -6.90 -6.71 -16.28
CA GLN A 60 -8.29 -6.35 -16.07
C GLN A 60 -8.94 -7.63 -15.55
N SER A 61 -9.37 -7.62 -14.29
CA SER A 61 -9.80 -8.84 -13.64
C SER A 61 -10.92 -9.47 -14.48
N PRO A 62 -10.73 -10.65 -15.10
CA PRO A 62 -11.78 -11.32 -15.87
C PRO A 62 -12.82 -11.96 -14.95
N ALA A 63 -12.94 -11.46 -13.71
CA ALA A 63 -13.88 -11.97 -12.71
C ALA A 63 -15.34 -11.78 -13.17
N LEU A 64 -15.62 -10.75 -13.99
CA LEU A 64 -16.93 -10.52 -14.59
C LEU A 64 -17.27 -11.49 -15.74
N GLU A 65 -16.31 -12.23 -16.30
CA GLU A 65 -16.52 -13.17 -17.41
C GLU A 65 -16.76 -14.61 -16.95
N LYS A 66 -16.86 -14.87 -15.64
CA LYS A 66 -17.22 -16.19 -15.13
C LYS A 66 -18.73 -16.44 -15.37
N PRO A 67 -19.14 -17.60 -15.90
CA PRO A 67 -20.56 -17.91 -16.19
C PRO A 67 -21.49 -17.72 -14.98
N ALA A 68 -20.97 -17.93 -13.76
CA ALA A 68 -21.71 -17.70 -12.52
C ALA A 68 -22.07 -16.22 -12.27
N TYR A 69 -21.24 -15.28 -12.72
CA TYR A 69 -21.50 -13.84 -12.61
C TYR A 69 -22.49 -13.35 -13.68
N GLN A 70 -22.40 -13.89 -14.90
CA GLN A 70 -23.32 -13.54 -15.99
C GLN A 70 -24.77 -14.01 -15.71
N ALA A 71 -24.94 -15.17 -15.05
CA ALA A 71 -26.25 -15.65 -14.60
C ALA A 71 -26.89 -14.73 -13.55
N LEU A 72 -26.10 -14.19 -12.62
CA LEU A 72 -26.58 -13.27 -11.57
C LEU A 72 -26.96 -11.88 -12.11
N VAL A 73 -26.33 -11.43 -13.19
CA VAL A 73 -26.67 -10.18 -13.88
C VAL A 73 -27.99 -10.31 -14.65
N ALA A 74 -28.26 -11.48 -15.25
CA ALA A 74 -29.52 -11.76 -15.94
C ALA A 74 -30.75 -11.79 -14.99
N GLU A 75 -30.54 -12.01 -13.69
CA GLU A 75 -31.58 -12.08 -12.66
C GLU A 75 -31.88 -10.73 -11.97
N GLY A 76 -31.28 -9.62 -12.39
CA GLY A 76 -31.67 -8.27 -11.94
C GLY A 76 -31.20 -7.87 -10.53
N LEU A 77 -30.01 -8.31 -10.12
CA LEU A 77 -29.49 -8.14 -8.75
C LEU A 77 -28.90 -6.75 -8.43
N ASP A 78 -29.76 -5.74 -8.21
CA ASP A 78 -29.35 -4.39 -7.80
C ASP A 78 -28.87 -4.30 -6.33
N LYS A 79 -29.28 -5.26 -5.47
CA LYS A 79 -28.92 -5.29 -4.03
C LYS A 79 -27.51 -5.85 -3.71
N CYS A 80 -26.95 -6.72 -4.56
CA CYS A 80 -25.56 -7.18 -4.38
C CYS A 80 -24.56 -6.08 -4.75
N GLY A 81 -24.85 -5.25 -5.77
CA GLY A 81 -23.99 -4.13 -6.15
C GLY A 81 -23.81 -3.13 -5.01
N LEU A 82 -24.91 -2.76 -4.34
CA LEU A 82 -24.87 -1.86 -3.19
C LEU A 82 -24.10 -2.47 -2.00
N THR A 83 -24.29 -3.76 -1.73
CA THR A 83 -23.59 -4.47 -0.65
C THR A 83 -22.11 -4.64 -0.95
N LEU A 84 -21.74 -4.90 -2.21
CA LEU A 84 -20.34 -4.99 -2.66
C LEU A 84 -19.65 -3.62 -2.58
N LEU A 85 -20.32 -2.55 -2.99
CA LEU A 85 -19.83 -1.18 -2.86
C LEU A 85 -19.70 -0.77 -1.39
N ALA A 86 -20.69 -1.11 -0.55
CA ALA A 86 -20.65 -0.86 0.88
C ALA A 86 -19.51 -1.62 1.57
N ASN A 87 -19.36 -2.92 1.29
CA ASN A 87 -18.26 -3.74 1.81
C ASN A 87 -16.89 -3.23 1.33
N ARG A 88 -16.78 -2.77 0.07
CA ARG A 88 -15.57 -2.11 -0.44
C ARG A 88 -15.26 -0.81 0.29
N SER A 89 -16.28 0.03 0.53
CA SER A 89 -16.13 1.31 1.23
C SER A 89 -15.74 1.13 2.70
N VAL A 90 -16.36 0.16 3.37
CA VAL A 90 -16.06 -0.18 4.77
C VAL A 90 -14.68 -0.82 4.87
N GLY A 91 -14.36 -1.75 3.97
CA GLY A 91 -13.05 -2.39 3.89
C GLY A 91 -11.92 -1.38 3.66
N ALA A 92 -12.10 -0.45 2.71
CA ALA A 92 -11.12 0.60 2.45
C ALA A 92 -10.83 1.47 3.68
N SER A 93 -11.86 1.83 4.45
CA SER A 93 -11.70 2.63 5.67
C SER A 93 -10.96 1.85 6.77
N PHE A 94 -11.31 0.58 6.94
CA PHE A 94 -10.67 -0.31 7.92
C PHE A 94 -9.20 -0.56 7.58
N VAL A 95 -8.91 -0.95 6.34
CA VAL A 95 -7.54 -1.19 5.87
C VAL A 95 -6.76 0.11 5.88
N GLY A 96 -7.35 1.23 5.45
CA GLY A 96 -6.72 2.54 5.51
C GLY A 96 -6.31 2.94 6.93
N THR A 97 -7.14 2.67 7.94
CA THR A 97 -6.82 2.92 9.35
C THR A 97 -5.67 2.04 9.83
N PHE A 98 -5.73 0.73 9.52
CA PHE A 98 -4.66 -0.21 9.83
C PHE A 98 -3.32 0.21 9.19
N THR A 99 -3.32 0.48 7.88
CA THR A 99 -2.11 0.91 7.16
C THR A 99 -1.59 2.24 7.70
N SER A 100 -2.46 3.19 8.05
CA SER A 100 -2.05 4.46 8.68
C SER A 100 -1.34 4.24 10.00
N SER A 101 -1.82 3.30 10.84
CA SER A 101 -1.16 2.93 12.09
C SER A 101 0.26 2.37 11.87
N LEU A 102 0.46 1.58 10.81
CA LEU A 102 1.78 1.09 10.43
C LEU A 102 2.72 2.22 10.01
N ILE A 103 2.21 3.20 9.25
CA ILE A 103 3.02 4.36 8.85
C ILE A 103 3.45 5.17 10.08
N VAL A 104 2.55 5.39 11.04
CA VAL A 104 2.88 6.09 12.29
C VAL A 104 3.92 5.31 13.10
N ALA A 105 3.75 3.99 13.21
CA ALA A 105 4.72 3.14 13.89
C ALA A 105 6.10 3.17 13.21
N GLU A 106 6.13 3.19 11.88
CA GLU A 106 7.37 3.28 11.09
C GLU A 106 8.05 4.65 11.24
N LEU A 107 7.28 5.73 11.24
CA LEU A 107 7.80 7.06 11.53
C LEU A 107 8.45 7.11 12.92
N LEU A 108 7.76 6.59 13.94
CA LEU A 108 8.29 6.52 15.30
C LEU A 108 9.60 5.72 15.35
N ARG A 109 9.64 4.55 14.71
CA ARG A 109 10.83 3.70 14.60
C ARG A 109 12.02 4.48 14.03
N ILE A 110 11.81 5.16 12.89
CA ILE A 110 12.84 5.99 12.24
C ILE A 110 13.31 7.12 13.18
N THR A 111 12.38 7.81 13.86
CA THR A 111 12.75 8.91 14.78
C THR A 111 13.51 8.44 16.02
N MET A 112 13.32 7.19 16.45
CA MET A 112 14.09 6.56 17.53
C MET A 112 15.46 6.06 17.07
N GLY A 113 15.80 6.16 15.78
CA GLY A 113 17.07 5.70 15.23
C GLY A 113 17.13 4.18 14.99
N GLU A 114 16.00 3.49 15.06
CA GLU A 114 15.88 2.07 14.75
C GLU A 114 15.93 1.82 13.24
N CYS A 115 16.23 0.58 12.83
CA CYS A 115 16.20 0.20 11.41
C CYS A 115 14.76 0.29 10.85
N SER A 116 14.59 0.97 9.72
CA SER A 116 13.30 1.05 9.02
C SER A 116 12.93 -0.28 8.34
N TYR A 117 11.64 -0.50 8.12
CA TYR A 117 11.17 -1.51 7.14
C TYR A 117 11.22 -0.91 5.74
N GLU A 118 11.83 -1.62 4.78
CA GLU A 118 11.79 -1.21 3.38
C GLU A 118 10.41 -1.47 2.78
N VAL A 119 9.87 -2.66 3.07
CA VAL A 119 8.59 -3.12 2.52
C VAL A 119 7.82 -3.89 3.58
N ILE A 120 6.54 -3.58 3.71
CA ILE A 120 5.55 -4.45 4.36
C ILE A 120 4.41 -4.65 3.37
N ASP A 121 4.16 -5.88 2.99
CA ASP A 121 3.16 -6.24 1.97
C ASP A 121 2.28 -7.38 2.49
N GLY A 122 0.97 -7.25 2.34
CA GLY A 122 0.07 -8.32 2.77
C GLY A 122 -1.40 -7.99 2.63
N THR A 123 -2.22 -8.86 3.22
CA THR A 123 -3.68 -8.74 3.23
C THR A 123 -4.22 -9.02 4.62
N LEU A 124 -5.21 -8.23 5.06
CA LEU A 124 -5.89 -8.44 6.33
C LEU A 124 -6.72 -9.73 6.36
N ARG A 125 -6.92 -10.37 5.20
CA ARG A 125 -7.55 -11.69 5.11
C ARG A 125 -6.67 -12.80 5.69
N SER A 126 -5.34 -12.68 5.57
CA SER A 126 -4.36 -13.69 5.97
C SER A 126 -3.05 -13.00 6.34
N LEU A 127 -3.08 -12.26 7.46
CA LEU A 127 -1.99 -11.39 7.90
C LEU A 127 -0.72 -12.18 8.29
N GLU A 128 -0.88 -13.46 8.60
CA GLU A 128 0.20 -14.41 8.85
C GLU A 128 1.12 -14.61 7.63
N ASN A 129 0.60 -14.43 6.41
CA ASN A 129 1.34 -14.62 5.16
C ASN A 129 1.95 -13.31 4.61
N ARG A 130 2.09 -12.29 5.45
CA ARG A 130 2.67 -10.99 5.05
C ARG A 130 4.17 -11.11 4.76
N ASN A 131 4.63 -10.35 3.79
CA ASN A 131 6.05 -10.18 3.49
C ASN A 131 6.58 -8.94 4.20
N VAL A 132 7.73 -9.07 4.87
CA VAL A 132 8.39 -7.96 5.58
C VAL A 132 9.86 -7.96 5.24
N PHE A 133 10.37 -6.83 4.77
CA PHE A 133 11.78 -6.62 4.46
C PHE A 133 12.30 -5.46 5.30
N VAL A 134 13.38 -5.69 6.03
CA VAL A 134 14.03 -4.70 6.90
C VAL A 134 15.16 -4.04 6.14
N ALA A 135 15.29 -2.73 6.25
CA ALA A 135 16.39 -1.99 5.65
C ALA A 135 17.71 -2.40 6.30
N GLN A 136 18.73 -2.62 5.46
CA GLN A 136 20.09 -2.63 5.97
C GLN A 136 20.38 -1.26 6.58
N LYS A 137 21.03 -1.21 7.75
CA LYS A 137 21.20 0.00 8.58
C LYS A 137 21.65 1.18 7.72
N GLN A 138 20.71 2.05 7.36
CA GLN A 138 20.97 3.26 6.60
C GLN A 138 21.53 4.34 7.52
N SER A 139 22.20 5.34 6.96
CA SER A 139 22.74 6.50 7.70
C SER A 139 21.71 7.11 8.66
N SER A 140 22.17 7.54 9.83
CA SER A 140 21.35 8.19 10.86
C SER A 140 20.49 9.31 10.26
N PHE A 141 19.16 9.19 10.38
CA PHE A 141 18.22 10.24 10.01
C PHE A 141 17.89 11.07 11.24
N ASN A 142 18.21 12.36 11.22
CA ASN A 142 17.75 13.30 12.23
C ASN A 142 16.51 14.03 11.71
N ALA A 143 15.36 13.77 12.33
CA ALA A 143 14.08 14.40 11.97
C ALA A 143 13.94 15.87 12.44
N GLY A 144 15.04 16.53 12.81
CA GLY A 144 15.08 17.91 13.31
C GLY A 144 15.17 18.05 14.83
N PHE A 145 15.52 16.98 15.55
CA PHE A 145 15.74 17.04 16.99
C PHE A 145 17.17 17.52 17.31
N THR A 146 17.29 18.44 18.27
CA THR A 146 18.57 18.80 18.87
C THR A 146 18.77 17.97 20.13
N THR A 147 19.96 17.42 20.33
CA THR A 147 20.31 16.77 21.60
C THR A 147 20.21 17.80 22.73
N ALA A 148 19.42 17.51 23.76
CA ALA A 148 19.41 18.33 24.97
C ALA A 148 20.83 18.32 25.56
N GLY A 149 21.45 19.50 25.62
CA GLY A 149 22.76 19.71 26.24
C GLY A 149 22.71 19.74 27.76
#